data_AF-A0A968JPK8-F1
#
_entry.id   AF-A0A968JPK8-F1
#
_cell.length_a   1.000
_cell.length_b   1.000
_cell.length_c   1.000
_cell.angle_alpha   90.00
_cell.angle_beta   90.00
_cell.angle_gamma   90.00
#
_symmetry.space_group_name_H-M   'P 1'
#
loop_
_entity.id
_entity.type
_entity.pdbx_description
1 polymer ?
#
loop_
_entity_poly.entity_id
_entity_poly.type
_entity_poly.pdbx_seq_one_letter_code
_entity_poly.pdbx_strand_id
1 'polypeptide(L)'
;MIVFYKYYIIYITEKAVNPDARRYVVDGEAPKHFIDADVYDQYYGGKGTAIYKLPRYWKDAVAEFGIDTLQAYGIGPWNVEEMKHRLTRAFERRDTREILRLSSDLGHYVADINVPLHTTENYNGQLTNQKGIHGFWESRLPELFSDEYDLFVGQAHYLENTQLTAWEAVINAHMALDSVLDFERILTERFDESKKY
;
A
#
# COMPACT_ATOMS: atom_id res chain seq x y z
N MET A 1 6.67 -4.22 24.68
CA MET A 1 6.11 -4.22 23.31
C MET A 1 5.78 -5.61 22.80
N ILE A 2 6.72 -6.55 22.67
CA ILE A 2 6.44 -7.91 22.17
C ILE A 2 5.36 -8.64 22.99
N VAL A 3 5.45 -8.59 24.32
CA VAL A 3 4.45 -9.22 25.22
C VAL A 3 3.04 -8.67 24.98
N PHE A 4 2.91 -7.36 24.81
CA PHE A 4 1.64 -6.70 24.55
C PHE A 4 1.01 -7.17 23.23
N TYR A 5 1.77 -7.13 22.14
CA TYR A 5 1.26 -7.55 20.84
C TYR A 5 1.01 -9.05 20.73
N LYS A 6 1.83 -9.88 21.38
CA LYS A 6 1.55 -11.33 21.48
C LYS A 6 0.24 -11.61 22.22
N TYR A 7 -0.04 -10.87 23.28
CA TYR A 7 -1.30 -11.01 24.01
C TYR A 7 -2.52 -10.66 23.14
N TYR A 8 -2.42 -9.64 22.28
CA TYR A 8 -3.50 -9.18 21.41
C TYR A 8 -3.39 -9.65 19.95
N ILE A 9 -2.64 -10.73 19.68
CA ILE A 9 -2.31 -11.13 18.31
C ILE A 9 -3.58 -11.41 17.47
N ILE A 10 -4.56 -12.10 18.04
CA ILE A 10 -5.84 -12.41 17.38
C ILE A 10 -6.55 -11.12 16.97
N TYR A 11 -6.61 -10.13 17.86
CA TYR A 11 -7.26 -8.85 17.56
C TYR A 11 -6.57 -8.16 16.38
N ILE A 12 -5.25 -8.09 16.37
CA ILE A 12 -4.53 -7.37 15.30
C ILE A 12 -4.69 -8.10 13.97
N THR A 13 -4.61 -9.43 13.97
CA THR A 13 -4.83 -10.23 12.77
C THR A 13 -6.23 -10.04 12.20
N GLU A 14 -7.28 -10.16 13.01
CA GLU A 14 -8.67 -10.02 12.55
C GLU A 14 -9.02 -8.58 12.14
N LYS A 15 -8.38 -7.58 12.75
CA LYS A 15 -8.67 -6.17 12.49
C LYS A 15 -7.76 -5.55 11.45
N ALA A 16 -6.77 -6.27 10.95
CA ALA A 16 -5.90 -5.83 9.86
C ALA A 16 -6.71 -5.44 8.62
N VAL A 17 -7.76 -6.19 8.26
CA VAL A 17 -8.59 -5.94 7.06
C VAL A 17 -9.62 -4.81 7.21
N ASN A 18 -9.70 -4.17 8.38
CA ASN A 18 -10.71 -3.14 8.63
C ASN A 18 -10.59 -1.89 7.73
N PRO A 19 -9.39 -1.43 7.31
CA PRO A 19 -9.26 -0.33 6.35
C PRO A 19 -10.01 -0.63 5.05
N ASP A 20 -9.82 -1.82 4.48
CA ASP A 20 -10.58 -2.24 3.30
C ASP A 20 -12.08 -2.32 3.56
N ALA A 21 -12.48 -2.88 4.71
CA ALA A 21 -13.90 -2.98 5.04
C ALA A 21 -14.61 -1.62 5.13
N ARG A 22 -13.87 -0.54 5.43
CA ARG A 22 -14.44 0.80 5.57
C ARG A 22 -14.14 1.75 4.40
N ARG A 23 -13.36 1.32 3.40
CA ARG A 23 -12.95 2.14 2.24
C ARG A 23 -14.13 2.76 1.47
N TYR A 24 -15.27 2.07 1.43
CA TYR A 24 -16.46 2.49 0.68
C TYR A 24 -17.46 3.30 1.50
N VAL A 25 -17.28 3.39 2.82
CA VAL A 25 -18.27 4.00 3.74
C VAL A 25 -17.68 5.15 4.56
N VAL A 26 -16.35 5.23 4.68
CA VAL A 26 -15.66 6.34 5.36
C VAL A 26 -15.07 7.25 4.31
N ASP A 27 -15.54 8.50 4.29
CA ASP A 27 -15.00 9.54 3.42
C ASP A 27 -13.51 9.75 3.67
N GLY A 28 -12.75 9.89 2.58
CA GLY A 28 -11.30 10.00 2.59
C GLY A 28 -10.55 8.73 3.04
N GLU A 29 -11.20 7.57 3.18
CA GLU A 29 -10.49 6.31 3.46
C GLU A 29 -9.81 5.75 2.21
N ALA A 30 -10.54 5.63 1.10
CA ALA A 30 -10.03 5.05 -0.14
C ALA A 30 -8.63 5.55 -0.56
N PRO A 31 -8.32 6.86 -0.59
CA PRO A 31 -7.00 7.33 -1.01
C PRO A 31 -5.86 6.95 -0.06
N LYS A 32 -6.13 6.46 1.15
CA LYS A 32 -5.07 6.02 2.09
C LYS A 32 -4.41 4.71 1.68
N HIS A 33 -4.98 3.99 0.72
CA HIS A 33 -4.56 2.65 0.32
C HIS A 33 -3.56 2.64 -0.85
N PHE A 34 -3.40 3.74 -1.56
CA PHE A 34 -2.63 3.74 -2.81
C PHE A 34 -1.96 5.08 -3.09
N ILE A 35 -1.16 5.12 -4.14
CA ILE A 35 -0.66 6.33 -4.79
C ILE A 35 -0.51 6.08 -6.29
N ASP A 36 -1.30 6.76 -7.13
CA ASP A 36 -1.23 6.64 -8.59
C ASP A 36 -0.06 7.48 -9.11
N ALA A 37 1.16 6.96 -8.95
CA ALA A 37 2.39 7.74 -9.17
C ALA A 37 2.56 8.16 -10.64
N ASP A 38 2.06 7.35 -11.57
CA ASP A 38 2.08 7.58 -13.02
C ASP A 38 1.24 8.79 -13.46
N VAL A 39 0.15 9.10 -12.75
CA VAL A 39 -0.63 10.33 -12.99
C VAL A 39 0.26 11.58 -12.88
N TYR A 40 1.25 11.55 -11.99
CA TYR A 40 2.13 12.68 -11.76
C TYR A 40 3.24 12.83 -12.80
N ASP A 41 3.42 11.87 -13.72
CA ASP A 41 4.45 11.98 -14.75
C ASP A 41 4.27 13.19 -15.64
N GLN A 42 3.04 13.65 -15.84
CA GLN A 42 2.73 14.88 -16.57
C GLN A 42 3.46 16.12 -15.99
N TYR A 43 3.71 16.16 -14.69
CA TYR A 43 4.44 17.24 -14.02
C TYR A 43 5.96 17.11 -14.14
N TYR A 44 6.46 15.92 -14.51
CA TYR A 44 7.89 15.61 -14.56
C TYR A 44 8.38 15.21 -15.96
N GLY A 45 7.69 15.67 -17.00
CA GLY A 45 8.08 15.53 -18.40
C GLY A 45 7.64 14.22 -19.07
N GLY A 46 6.73 13.46 -18.46
CA GLY A 46 6.05 12.31 -19.07
C GLY A 46 6.92 11.07 -19.25
N LYS A 47 7.92 10.86 -18.39
CA LYS A 47 8.97 9.83 -18.59
C LYS A 47 8.90 8.62 -17.66
N GLY A 48 7.83 8.41 -16.89
CA GLY A 48 7.79 7.30 -15.93
C GLY A 48 8.72 7.50 -14.74
N THR A 49 8.94 8.75 -14.30
CA THR A 49 9.92 9.09 -13.25
C THR A 49 9.32 9.83 -12.06
N ALA A 50 8.02 10.09 -12.07
CA ALA A 50 7.34 10.82 -11.01
C ALA A 50 7.56 10.19 -9.63
N ILE A 51 7.52 8.87 -9.54
CA ILE A 51 7.70 8.15 -8.28
C ILE A 51 9.01 8.53 -7.55
N TYR A 52 10.06 8.87 -8.30
CA TYR A 52 11.37 9.29 -7.76
C TYR A 52 11.45 10.78 -7.39
N LYS A 53 10.50 11.59 -7.87
CA LYS A 53 10.51 13.05 -7.76
C LYS A 53 9.43 13.62 -6.85
N LEU A 54 8.36 12.86 -6.59
CA LEU A 54 7.25 13.29 -5.76
C LEU A 54 7.72 13.79 -4.38
N PRO A 55 7.13 14.87 -3.85
CA PRO A 55 7.52 15.43 -2.56
C PRO A 55 7.34 14.43 -1.43
N ARG A 56 8.40 14.22 -0.66
CA ARG A 56 8.39 13.17 0.38
C ARG A 56 7.60 13.56 1.62
N TYR A 57 7.42 14.86 1.86
CA TYR A 57 6.67 15.36 3.02
C TYR A 57 5.32 15.92 2.59
N TRP A 58 4.29 15.68 3.40
CA TRP A 58 2.91 16.07 3.11
C TRP A 58 2.74 17.56 2.82
N LYS A 59 3.43 18.42 3.57
CA LYS A 59 3.33 19.89 3.40
C LYS A 59 3.80 20.33 2.01
N ASP A 60 4.88 19.72 1.52
CA ASP A 60 5.45 20.02 0.21
C ASP A 60 4.53 19.50 -0.89
N ALA A 61 3.99 18.29 -0.72
CA ALA A 61 3.02 17.71 -1.65
C ALA A 61 1.75 18.58 -1.77
N VAL A 62 1.23 19.07 -0.64
CA VAL A 62 0.06 19.98 -0.63
C VAL A 62 0.38 21.31 -1.31
N ALA A 63 1.58 21.86 -1.08
CA ALA A 63 2.01 23.10 -1.72
C ALA A 63 2.17 22.95 -3.24
N GLU A 64 2.60 21.78 -3.72
CA GLU A 64 2.84 21.52 -5.14
C GLU A 64 1.56 21.13 -5.90
N PHE A 65 0.72 20.26 -5.34
CA PHE A 65 -0.42 19.65 -6.05
C PHE A 65 -1.81 20.04 -5.52
N GLY A 66 -1.89 20.57 -4.30
CA GLY A 66 -3.15 20.80 -3.60
C GLY A 66 -3.78 19.53 -3.03
N ILE A 67 -4.63 19.69 -2.00
CA ILE A 67 -5.24 18.57 -1.27
C ILE A 67 -6.15 17.74 -2.18
N ASP A 68 -6.96 18.39 -3.03
CA ASP A 68 -7.95 17.70 -3.86
C ASP A 68 -7.28 16.72 -4.84
N THR A 69 -6.17 17.14 -5.46
CA THR A 69 -5.37 16.28 -6.34
C THR A 69 -4.79 15.09 -5.58
N LEU A 70 -4.22 15.31 -4.39
CA LEU A 70 -3.66 14.25 -3.57
C LEU A 70 -4.74 13.26 -3.09
N GLN A 71 -5.91 13.74 -2.72
CA GLN A 71 -7.04 12.87 -2.35
C GLN A 71 -7.61 12.10 -3.54
N ALA A 72 -7.51 12.63 -4.77
CA ALA A 72 -7.95 11.93 -5.96
C ALA A 72 -7.00 10.78 -6.37
N TYR A 73 -5.70 11.00 -6.25
CA TYR A 73 -4.66 10.08 -6.76
C TYR A 73 -3.88 9.35 -5.68
N GLY A 74 -4.41 9.35 -4.45
CA GLY A 74 -3.88 8.53 -3.37
C GLY A 74 -2.80 9.21 -2.53
N ILE A 75 -2.82 8.88 -1.24
CA ILE A 75 -1.97 9.46 -0.19
C ILE A 75 -1.23 8.40 0.64
N GLY A 76 -1.18 7.14 0.19
CA GLY A 76 -0.65 5.99 0.92
C GLY A 76 0.63 6.27 1.75
N PRO A 77 1.77 6.66 1.12
CA PRO A 77 3.02 6.87 1.85
C PRO A 77 2.97 7.98 2.90
N TRP A 78 2.19 9.05 2.68
CA TRP A 78 2.02 10.11 3.68
C TRP A 78 1.08 9.67 4.81
N ASN A 79 0.05 8.88 4.49
CA ASN A 79 -0.86 8.33 5.49
C ASN A 79 -0.13 7.37 6.45
N VAL A 80 0.82 6.56 5.97
CA VAL A 80 1.65 5.70 6.82
C VAL A 80 2.39 6.52 7.89
N GLU A 81 3.00 7.65 7.53
CA GLU A 81 3.68 8.51 8.50
C GLU A 81 2.71 9.13 9.51
N GLU A 82 1.57 9.65 9.06
CA GLU A 82 0.55 10.22 9.96
C GLU A 82 0.01 9.14 10.92
N MET A 83 -0.25 7.93 10.44
CA MET A 83 -0.71 6.82 11.25
C MET A 83 0.34 6.41 12.30
N LYS A 84 1.63 6.40 11.94
CA LYS A 84 2.72 6.19 12.89
C LYS A 84 2.73 7.27 13.97
N HIS A 85 2.62 8.55 13.62
CA HIS A 85 2.56 9.63 14.60
C HIS A 85 1.35 9.51 15.53
N ARG A 86 0.17 9.18 14.99
CA ARG A 86 -1.03 8.91 15.80
C ARG A 86 -0.81 7.76 16.76
N LEU A 87 -0.16 6.69 16.30
CA LEU A 87 0.14 5.53 17.12
C LEU A 87 1.10 5.90 18.26
N THR A 88 2.15 6.69 17.98
CA THR A 88 3.04 7.23 19.02
C THR A 88 2.25 7.99 20.09
N ARG A 89 1.36 8.92 19.68
CA ARG A 89 0.50 9.67 20.62
C ARG A 89 -0.46 8.77 21.41
N ALA A 90 -0.92 7.67 20.83
CA ALA A 90 -1.75 6.69 21.55
C ALA A 90 -0.94 5.95 22.62
N PHE A 91 0.31 5.58 22.33
CA PHE A 91 1.24 5.01 23.30
C PHE A 91 1.57 5.97 24.45
N GLU A 92 1.85 7.25 24.15
CA GLU A 92 2.09 8.29 25.16
C GLU A 92 0.92 8.42 26.13
N ARG A 93 -0.32 8.38 25.61
CA ARG A 93 -1.56 8.42 26.39
C ARG A 93 -1.93 7.09 27.05
N ARG A 94 -1.22 6.00 26.73
CA ARG A 94 -1.49 4.63 27.19
C ARG A 94 -2.91 4.14 26.84
N ASP A 95 -3.48 4.63 25.74
CA ASP A 95 -4.81 4.23 25.28
C ASP A 95 -4.71 2.89 24.54
N THR A 96 -4.96 1.79 25.26
CA THR A 96 -4.84 0.43 24.72
C THR A 96 -5.76 0.20 23.52
N ARG A 97 -6.98 0.77 23.54
CA ARG A 97 -7.94 0.57 22.45
C ARG A 97 -7.47 1.28 21.19
N GLU A 98 -7.00 2.51 21.32
CA GLU A 98 -6.49 3.28 20.19
C GLU A 98 -5.18 2.70 19.65
N ILE A 99 -4.28 2.23 20.52
CA ILE A 99 -3.06 1.51 20.13
C ILE A 99 -3.43 0.32 19.25
N LEU A 100 -4.31 -0.57 19.70
CA LEU A 100 -4.66 -1.78 18.95
C LEU A 100 -5.29 -1.46 17.59
N ARG A 101 -6.20 -0.48 17.54
CA ARG A 101 -6.82 -0.05 16.28
C ARG A 101 -5.77 0.52 15.32
N LEU A 102 -4.97 1.49 15.77
CA LEU A 102 -3.97 2.14 14.92
C LEU A 102 -2.85 1.20 14.50
N SER A 103 -2.44 0.24 15.33
CA SER A 103 -1.45 -0.77 14.94
C SER A 103 -1.98 -1.70 13.86
N SER A 104 -3.26 -2.11 13.93
CA SER A 104 -3.87 -2.95 12.91
C SER A 104 -4.01 -2.19 11.59
N ASP A 105 -4.52 -0.96 11.65
CA ASP A 105 -4.68 -0.09 10.48
C ASP A 105 -3.32 0.25 9.85
N LEU A 106 -2.30 0.57 10.66
CA LEU A 106 -0.96 0.88 10.15
C LEU A 106 -0.33 -0.35 9.46
N GLY A 107 -0.51 -1.55 10.01
CA GLY A 107 -0.03 -2.79 9.38
C GLY A 107 -0.61 -2.99 7.99
N HIS A 108 -1.91 -2.74 7.82
CA HIS A 108 -2.59 -2.77 6.53
C HIS A 108 -2.01 -1.76 5.55
N TYR A 109 -1.92 -0.48 5.92
CA TYR A 109 -1.41 0.55 5.00
C TYR A 109 0.05 0.34 4.62
N VAL A 110 0.87 -0.22 5.52
CA VAL A 110 2.24 -0.62 5.19
C VAL A 110 2.23 -1.75 4.17
N ALA A 111 1.35 -2.75 4.30
CA ALA A 111 1.22 -3.81 3.31
C ALA A 111 0.79 -3.27 1.95
N ASP A 112 -0.21 -2.38 1.91
CA ASP A 112 -0.73 -1.76 0.69
C ASP A 112 0.36 -1.01 -0.09
N ILE A 113 1.18 -0.18 0.56
CA ILE A 113 2.25 0.56 -0.13
C ILE A 113 3.39 -0.34 -0.65
N ASN A 114 3.39 -1.62 -0.26
CA ASN A 114 4.29 -2.64 -0.76
C ASN A 114 3.69 -3.47 -1.92
N VAL A 115 2.44 -3.20 -2.34
CA VAL A 115 1.79 -3.83 -3.50
C VAL A 115 2.08 -3.02 -4.77
N PRO A 116 2.71 -3.60 -5.82
CA PRO A 116 3.02 -2.86 -7.05
C PRO A 116 1.79 -2.21 -7.70
N LEU A 117 0.64 -2.90 -7.69
CA LEU A 117 -0.61 -2.41 -8.27
C LEU A 117 -1.23 -1.25 -7.49
N HIS A 118 -0.79 -0.94 -6.27
CA HIS A 118 -1.21 0.23 -5.50
C HIS A 118 -0.39 1.48 -5.82
N THR A 119 0.45 1.42 -6.85
CA THR A 119 1.37 2.51 -7.23
C THR A 119 1.05 3.14 -8.60
N THR A 120 -0.10 2.81 -9.20
CA THR A 120 -0.45 3.16 -10.59
C THR A 120 -1.96 3.30 -10.79
N GLU A 121 -2.37 4.24 -11.65
CA GLU A 121 -3.77 4.31 -12.09
C GLU A 121 -4.20 3.03 -12.83
N ASN A 122 -3.28 2.23 -13.40
CA ASN A 122 -3.55 0.95 -14.03
C ASN A 122 -3.69 -0.23 -13.04
N TYR A 123 -4.09 0.04 -11.79
CA TYR A 123 -4.13 -0.93 -10.69
C TYR A 123 -4.86 -2.25 -10.99
N ASN A 124 -5.82 -2.24 -11.90
CA ASN A 124 -6.58 -3.44 -12.31
C ASN A 124 -6.41 -3.75 -13.80
N GLY A 125 -5.32 -3.30 -14.44
CA GLY A 125 -5.01 -3.63 -15.83
C GLY A 125 -5.97 -3.01 -16.85
N GLN A 126 -6.81 -2.04 -16.45
CA GLN A 126 -7.83 -1.45 -17.30
C GLN A 126 -7.28 -0.61 -18.46
N LEU A 127 -6.02 -0.19 -18.39
CA LEU A 127 -5.33 0.57 -19.43
C LEU A 127 -4.49 -0.31 -20.35
N THR A 128 -4.20 -1.55 -19.95
CA THR A 128 -3.36 -2.50 -20.70
C THR A 128 -4.08 -3.77 -21.14
N ASN A 129 -5.41 -3.81 -21.01
CA ASN A 129 -6.27 -4.96 -21.35
C ASN A 129 -5.99 -6.22 -20.51
N GLN A 130 -5.73 -6.01 -19.22
CA GLN A 130 -5.42 -7.05 -18.22
C GLN A 130 -6.42 -7.01 -17.05
N LYS A 131 -7.69 -6.73 -17.38
CA LYS A 131 -8.73 -6.47 -16.38
C LYS A 131 -8.90 -7.68 -15.45
N GLY A 132 -8.76 -7.45 -14.15
CA GLY A 132 -8.84 -8.50 -13.12
C GLY A 132 -7.49 -8.87 -12.51
N ILE A 133 -6.37 -8.34 -13.01
CA ILE A 133 -5.03 -8.60 -12.46
C ILE A 133 -4.91 -8.25 -10.97
N HIS A 134 -5.65 -7.25 -10.49
CA HIS A 134 -5.64 -6.86 -9.07
C HIS A 134 -6.13 -7.99 -8.17
N GLY A 135 -7.30 -8.55 -8.48
CA GLY A 135 -7.84 -9.69 -7.74
C GLY A 135 -7.00 -10.96 -7.92
N PHE A 136 -6.39 -11.14 -9.09
CA PHE A 136 -5.44 -12.23 -9.30
C PHE A 136 -4.23 -12.11 -8.38
N TRP A 137 -3.63 -10.93 -8.27
CA TRP A 137 -2.47 -10.65 -7.42
C TRP A 137 -2.80 -10.77 -5.92
N GLU A 138 -3.84 -10.10 -5.46
CA GLU A 138 -4.11 -9.96 -4.01
C GLU A 138 -4.91 -11.11 -3.41
N SER A 139 -5.72 -11.81 -4.20
CA SER A 139 -6.58 -12.89 -3.71
C SER A 139 -6.10 -14.25 -4.19
N ARG A 140 -5.96 -14.42 -5.51
CA ARG A 140 -5.73 -15.76 -6.07
C ARG A 140 -4.34 -16.31 -5.77
N LEU A 141 -3.29 -15.50 -5.91
CA LEU A 141 -1.93 -15.94 -5.61
C LEU A 141 -1.76 -16.31 -4.12
N PRO A 142 -2.19 -15.49 -3.14
CA PRO A 142 -2.13 -15.88 -1.74
C PRO A 142 -3.00 -17.11 -1.41
N GLU A 143 -4.19 -17.25 -1.99
CA GLU A 143 -5.04 -18.43 -1.78
C GLU A 143 -4.35 -19.73 -2.22
N LEU A 144 -3.63 -19.69 -3.35
CA LEU A 144 -2.98 -20.87 -3.91
C LEU A 144 -1.63 -21.18 -3.29
N PHE A 145 -0.87 -20.15 -2.89
CA PHE A 145 0.56 -20.29 -2.60
C PHE A 145 0.98 -19.79 -1.21
N SER A 146 0.07 -19.32 -0.35
CA SER A 146 0.44 -18.78 0.98
C SER A 146 1.18 -19.79 1.86
N ASP A 147 0.87 -21.08 1.75
CA ASP A 147 1.57 -22.16 2.47
C ASP A 147 3.03 -22.36 2.00
N GLU A 148 3.40 -21.84 0.83
CA GLU A 148 4.75 -21.92 0.25
C GLU A 148 5.60 -20.67 0.56
N TYR A 149 5.00 -19.60 1.08
CA TYR A 149 5.72 -18.36 1.36
C TYR A 149 6.53 -18.46 2.65
N ASP A 150 7.81 -18.10 2.57
CA ASP A 150 8.63 -17.91 3.77
C ASP A 150 8.33 -16.54 4.40
N LEU A 151 7.51 -16.56 5.46
CA LEU A 151 7.14 -15.37 6.22
C LEU A 151 8.15 -15.02 7.32
N PHE A 152 9.28 -15.73 7.43
CA PHE A 152 10.30 -15.47 8.44
C PHE A 152 11.28 -14.37 7.99
N VAL A 153 10.93 -13.12 8.29
CA VAL A 153 11.67 -11.93 7.82
C VAL A 153 12.84 -11.47 8.72
N GLY A 154 13.18 -12.24 9.76
CA GLY A 154 14.28 -11.92 10.68
C GLY A 154 13.97 -10.86 11.74
N GLN A 155 15.00 -10.22 12.28
CA GLN A 155 14.87 -9.28 13.39
C GLN A 155 14.52 -7.87 12.90
N ALA A 156 13.51 -7.26 13.51
CA ALA A 156 13.15 -5.85 13.26
C ALA A 156 14.26 -4.91 13.76
N HIS A 157 14.56 -3.89 12.96
CA HIS A 157 15.46 -2.79 13.31
C HIS A 157 14.69 -1.47 13.42
N TYR A 158 15.27 -0.50 14.12
CA TYR A 158 14.67 0.81 14.26
C TYR A 158 14.83 1.61 12.97
N LEU A 159 13.75 2.25 12.53
CA LEU A 159 13.73 3.12 11.36
C LEU A 159 13.76 4.58 11.82
N GLU A 160 14.86 5.28 11.54
CA GLU A 160 15.07 6.67 11.96
C GLU A 160 14.09 7.63 11.29
N ASN A 161 13.86 7.46 9.98
CA ASN A 161 12.97 8.31 9.20
C ASN A 161 11.88 7.48 8.52
N THR A 162 10.79 7.26 9.24
CA THR A 162 9.64 6.47 8.78
C THR A 162 8.98 7.05 7.53
N GLN A 163 9.00 8.37 7.33
CA GLN A 163 8.47 9.00 6.13
C GLN A 163 9.27 8.62 4.89
N LEU A 164 10.61 8.68 4.95
CA LEU A 164 11.46 8.29 3.83
C LEU A 164 11.41 6.78 3.59
N THR A 165 11.37 5.96 4.64
CA THR A 165 11.22 4.51 4.49
C THR A 165 9.90 4.12 3.83
N ALA A 166 8.79 4.80 4.13
CA ALA A 166 7.52 4.57 3.44
C ALA A 166 7.64 4.86 1.93
N TRP A 167 8.39 5.90 1.55
CA TRP A 167 8.64 6.19 0.14
C TRP A 167 9.56 5.19 -0.54
N GLU A 168 10.60 4.72 0.16
CA GLU A 168 11.45 3.63 -0.33
C GLU A 168 10.62 2.36 -0.57
N ALA A 169 9.68 2.03 0.31
CA ALA A 169 8.76 0.91 0.13
C ALA A 169 7.90 1.06 -1.13
N VAL A 170 7.27 2.23 -1.35
CA VAL A 170 6.48 2.50 -2.56
C VAL A 170 7.36 2.40 -3.82
N ILE A 171 8.56 2.97 -3.81
CA ILE A 171 9.49 2.92 -4.94
C ILE A 171 9.85 1.46 -5.26
N ASN A 172 10.19 0.68 -4.24
CA ASN A 172 10.54 -0.74 -4.40
C ASN A 172 9.36 -1.54 -4.96
N ALA A 173 8.13 -1.28 -4.50
CA ALA A 173 6.93 -1.90 -5.04
C ALA A 173 6.70 -1.51 -6.51
N HIS A 174 6.79 -0.21 -6.82
CA HIS A 174 6.60 0.30 -8.17
C HIS A 174 7.63 -0.25 -9.16
N MET A 175 8.86 -0.52 -8.72
CA MET A 175 9.89 -1.16 -9.55
C MET A 175 9.53 -2.58 -10.02
N ALA A 176 8.58 -3.25 -9.37
CA ALA A 176 8.09 -4.56 -9.79
C ALA A 176 6.82 -4.47 -10.64
N LEU A 177 6.24 -3.28 -10.84
CA LEU A 177 4.97 -3.10 -11.54
C LEU A 177 5.04 -3.58 -13.00
N ASP A 178 6.15 -3.30 -13.68
CA ASP A 178 6.39 -3.75 -15.05
C ASP A 178 6.33 -5.29 -15.15
N SER A 179 6.99 -5.97 -14.23
CA SER A 179 7.07 -7.43 -14.17
C SER A 179 5.72 -8.05 -13.85
N VAL A 180 4.95 -7.44 -12.94
CA VAL A 180 3.57 -7.88 -12.64
C VAL A 180 2.70 -7.84 -13.89
N LEU A 181 2.70 -6.71 -14.61
CA LEU A 181 1.92 -6.55 -15.84
C LEU A 181 2.46 -7.45 -16.97
N ASP A 182 3.77 -7.53 -17.14
CA ASP A 182 4.39 -8.30 -18.22
C ASP A 182 4.18 -9.80 -18.06
N PHE A 183 4.32 -10.33 -16.84
CA PHE A 183 4.11 -11.75 -16.59
C PHE A 183 2.64 -12.13 -16.78
N GLU A 184 1.70 -11.30 -16.34
CA GLU A 184 0.28 -11.58 -16.56
C GLU A 184 -0.06 -11.57 -18.06
N ARG A 185 0.52 -10.65 -18.84
CA ARG A 185 0.39 -10.62 -20.31
C ARG A 185 0.95 -11.89 -20.95
N ILE A 186 2.16 -12.31 -20.57
CA ILE A 186 2.77 -13.55 -21.08
C ILE A 186 1.91 -14.78 -20.73
N LEU A 187 1.32 -14.82 -19.53
CA LEU A 187 0.42 -15.90 -19.14
C LEU A 187 -0.86 -15.90 -19.99
N THR A 188 -1.41 -14.71 -20.29
CA THR A 188 -2.59 -14.56 -21.17
C THR A 188 -2.34 -15.16 -22.56
N GLU A 189 -1.14 -14.98 -23.10
CA GLU A 189 -0.78 -15.52 -24.43
C GLU A 189 -0.59 -17.05 -24.41
N ARG A 190 -0.31 -17.63 -23.23
CA ARG A 190 0.03 -19.06 -23.09
C ARG A 190 -1.12 -19.94 -22.60
N PHE A 191 -2.08 -19.37 -21.89
CA PHE A 191 -3.18 -20.09 -21.27
C PHE A 191 -4.52 -19.64 -21.85
N ASP A 192 -5.41 -20.60 -22.09
CA ASP A 192 -6.81 -20.29 -22.38
C ASP A 192 -7.42 -19.51 -21.21
N GLU A 193 -8.33 -18.58 -21.50
CA GLU A 193 -8.96 -17.69 -20.51
C GLU A 193 -9.57 -18.47 -19.32
N SER A 194 -10.13 -19.65 -19.59
CA SER A 194 -10.71 -20.56 -18.58
C SER A 194 -9.72 -21.18 -17.59
N LYS A 195 -8.41 -21.07 -17.83
CA LYS A 195 -7.34 -21.66 -16.99
C LYS A 195 -6.52 -20.60 -16.27
N LYS A 196 -6.78 -19.32 -16.52
CA LYS A 196 -5.96 -18.21 -16.03
C LYS A 196 -6.42 -17.66 -14.68
N TYR A 197 -7.73 -17.71 -14.39
CA TYR A 197 -8.33 -17.22 -13.15
C TYR A 197 -8.92 -18.39 -12.34
#